data_AF-A0A542DC38-F1
#
_entry.id   AF-A0A542DC38-F1
#
_cell.length_a   1.000
_cell.length_b   1.000
_cell.length_c   1.000
_cell.angle_alpha   90.00
_cell.angle_beta   90.00
_cell.angle_gamma   90.00
#
_symmetry.space_group_name_H-M   'P 1'
#
loop_
_entity.id
_entity.type
_entity.pdbx_description
1 polymer ?
#
loop_
_entity_poly.entity_id
_entity_poly.type
_entity_poly.pdbx_seq_one_letter_code
_entity_poly.pdbx_strand_id
1 'polypeptide(L)' 'MSRNRVRGTAPGARHNTSASYGVFLGLDVGKGEHHALGLDPTGNRLHDAPLPNSEPKLREMFEWLAQHGPILVGPVSRDR' A
#
# COMPACT_ATOMS: atom_id res chain seq x y z
N MET A 1 -25.92 15.62 -41.61
CA MET A 1 -26.20 15.99 -40.19
C MET A 1 -25.91 14.79 -39.30
N SER A 2 -24.82 14.85 -38.54
CA SER A 2 -24.34 13.80 -37.64
C SER A 2 -25.22 13.66 -36.40
N ARG A 3 -25.64 12.43 -36.07
CA ARG A 3 -26.20 12.11 -34.75
C ARG A 3 -25.07 11.58 -33.88
N ASN A 4 -24.55 12.46 -33.01
CA ASN A 4 -23.55 12.15 -32.00
C ASN A 4 -24.17 11.23 -30.93
N ARG A 5 -23.83 9.94 -30.95
CA ARG A 5 -24.25 8.97 -29.93
C ARG A 5 -23.19 8.93 -28.84
N VAL A 6 -23.44 9.64 -27.75
CA VAL A 6 -22.64 9.58 -26.53
C VAL A 6 -22.61 8.13 -26.06
N ARG A 7 -21.42 7.51 -26.02
CA ARG A 7 -21.22 6.22 -25.35
C ARG A 7 -21.40 6.47 -23.86
N GLY A 8 -22.45 5.89 -23.29
CA GLY A 8 -22.64 5.87 -21.84
C GLY A 8 -21.45 5.18 -21.18
N THR A 9 -20.78 5.88 -20.28
CA THR A 9 -19.85 5.30 -19.33
C THR A 9 -20.63 4.38 -18.39
N ALA A 10 -20.27 3.10 -18.35
CA ALA A 10 -20.84 2.15 -17.41
C ALA A 10 -20.46 2.55 -15.97
N PRO A 11 -21.40 2.55 -15.02
CA PRO A 11 -21.12 2.84 -13.62
C PRO A 11 -20.46 1.62 -12.95
N GLY A 12 -19.31 1.84 -12.33
CA GLY A 12 -18.73 0.89 -11.37
C GLY A 12 -17.76 -0.14 -11.96
N ALA A 13 -16.69 0.32 -12.60
CA ALA A 13 -15.46 -0.48 -12.63
C ALA A 13 -14.92 -0.55 -11.19
N ARG A 14 -15.40 -1.52 -10.41
CA ARG A 14 -14.67 -1.94 -9.21
C ARG A 14 -13.30 -2.39 -9.72
N HIS A 15 -12.23 -1.73 -9.28
CA HIS A 15 -10.88 -2.20 -9.56
C HIS A 15 -10.72 -3.58 -8.92
N ASN A 16 -11.08 -4.62 -9.65
CA ASN A 16 -10.78 -5.99 -9.26
C ASN A 16 -9.34 -6.28 -9.66
N THR A 17 -8.41 -5.66 -8.94
CA THR A 17 -6.99 -5.86 -9.14
C THR A 17 -6.60 -7.09 -8.33
N SER A 18 -6.64 -8.26 -8.94
CA SER A 18 -5.88 -9.42 -8.46
C SER A 18 -4.37 -9.17 -8.69
N ALA A 19 -3.85 -8.05 -8.21
CA ALA A 19 -2.41 -7.80 -8.20
C ALA A 19 -1.82 -8.66 -7.10
N SER A 20 -0.91 -9.55 -7.48
CA SER A 20 0.00 -10.19 -6.53
C SER A 20 0.91 -9.12 -5.92
N TYR A 21 1.17 -9.22 -4.62
CA TYR A 21 2.13 -8.39 -3.91
C TYR A 21 3.30 -9.25 -3.43
N GLY A 22 4.48 -8.65 -3.34
CA GLY A 22 5.65 -9.24 -2.70
C GLY A 22 5.79 -8.82 -1.23
N VAL A 23 5.20 -7.67 -0.86
CA VAL A 23 5.20 -7.15 0.51
C VAL A 23 3.85 -6.56 0.86
N PHE A 24 3.32 -6.88 2.04
CA PHE A 24 2.29 -6.09 2.69
C PHE A 24 2.95 -5.14 3.69
N LEU A 25 2.77 -3.83 3.52
CA LEU A 25 3.25 -2.81 4.45
C LEU A 25 2.07 -2.18 5.20
N GLY A 26 1.91 -2.59 6.45
CA GLY A 26 0.95 -2.01 7.39
C GLY A 26 1.50 -0.72 8.00
N LEU A 27 0.72 0.36 7.91
CA LEU A 27 1.03 1.64 8.56
C LEU A 27 0.05 1.94 9.69
N ASP A 28 0.59 2.18 10.88
CA ASP A 28 -0.14 2.69 12.05
C ASP A 28 0.28 4.15 12.28
N VAL A 29 -0.54 5.09 11.81
CA VAL A 29 -0.30 6.54 11.89
C VAL A 29 -1.25 7.15 12.92
N GLY A 30 -0.93 6.98 14.20
CA GLY A 30 -1.64 7.59 15.34
C GLY A 30 -1.08 8.96 15.75
N LYS A 31 -1.65 9.57 16.79
CA LYS A 31 -1.19 10.88 17.32
C LYS A 31 0.21 10.84 17.99
N GLY A 32 0.75 9.64 18.21
CA GLY A 32 2.05 9.40 18.84
C GLY A 32 3.06 8.83 17.84
N GLU A 33 3.87 7.87 18.31
CA GLU A 33 4.83 7.17 17.46
C GLU A 33 4.11 6.39 16.36
N HIS A 34 4.42 6.72 15.10
CA HIS A 34 3.92 6.01 13.94
C HIS A 34 4.73 4.71 13.76
N HIS A 35 4.08 3.64 13.31
CA HIS A 35 4.72 2.33 13.20
C HIS A 35 4.50 1.71 11.81
N ALA A 36 5.53 1.04 11.29
CA ALA A 36 5.49 0.33 10.02
C ALA A 36 5.79 -1.17 10.22
N LEU A 37 4.93 -2.03 9.68
CA LEU A 37 5.11 -3.48 9.68
C LEU A 37 5.09 -4.00 8.24
N GLY A 38 6.24 -4.45 7.74
CA GLY A 38 6.38 -5.09 6.44
C GLY A 38 6.39 -6.61 6.58
N LEU A 39 5.47 -7.30 5.90
CA LEU A 39 5.37 -8.75 5.85
C LEU A 39 5.56 -9.27 4.42
N ASP A 40 6.23 -10.41 4.27
CA ASP A 40 6.19 -11.18 3.03
C ASP A 40 4.83 -11.92 2.88
N PRO A 41 4.55 -12.55 1.72
CA PRO A 41 3.26 -13.23 1.50
C PRO A 41 3.04 -14.47 2.38
N THR A 42 4.08 -14.97 3.05
CA THR A 42 4.01 -16.07 4.01
C THR A 42 3.81 -15.59 5.45
N GLY A 43 3.86 -14.27 5.68
CA GLY A 43 3.70 -13.64 6.99
C GLY A 43 5.00 -13.40 7.75
N ASN A 44 6.18 -13.64 7.15
CA ASN A 44 7.45 -13.31 7.81
C ASN A 44 7.66 -11.80 7.85
N ARG A 45 8.23 -11.30 8.95
CA ARG A 45 8.54 -9.88 9.11
C ARG A 45 9.79 -9.52 8.30
N LEU A 46 9.63 -8.62 7.35
CA LEU A 46 10.71 -7.94 6.64
C LEU A 46 11.06 -6.60 7.31
N HIS A 47 10.07 -5.92 7.88
CA HIS A 47 10.25 -4.64 8.57
C HIS A 47 9.33 -4.55 9.78
N ASP A 48 9.83 -4.04 10.89
CA ASP A 48 9.08 -3.89 12.15
C ASP A 48 9.75 -2.80 12.97
N ALA A 49 9.41 -1.54 12.70
CA ALA A 49 10.07 -0.39 13.28
C ALA A 49 9.16 0.85 13.28
N PRO A 50 9.53 1.90 14.04
CA PRO A 50 8.89 3.20 13.92
C PRO A 50 8.94 3.70 12.47
N LEU A 51 7.81 4.21 11.98
CA LEU A 51 7.73 4.77 10.64
C LEU A 51 8.60 6.05 10.60
N PRO A 52 9.59 6.13 9.70
CA PRO A 52 10.39 7.34 9.56
C PRO A 52 9.53 8.55 9.19
N ASN A 53 9.81 9.70 9.79
CA ASN A 53 9.07 10.94 9.54
C ASN A 53 9.71 11.84 8.47
N SER A 54 10.88 11.45 7.95
CA SER A 54 11.57 12.20 6.90
C SER A 54 11.44 11.52 5.54
N GLU A 55 11.23 12.34 4.52
CA GLU A 55 11.07 11.91 3.14
C GLU A 55 12.25 11.05 2.62
N PRO A 56 13.53 11.38 2.88
CA PRO A 56 14.64 10.55 2.43
C PRO A 56 14.63 9.16 3.04
N LYS A 57 14.33 9.05 4.34
CA LYS A 57 14.29 7.77 5.05
C LYS A 57 13.09 6.92 4.63
N LEU A 58 11.96 7.56 4.34
CA LEU A 58 10.81 6.88 3.75
C LEU A 58 11.18 6.29 2.39
N ARG A 59 11.84 7.06 1.53
CA ARG A 59 12.32 6.57 0.23
C ARG A 59 13.23 5.36 0.39
N GLU A 60 14.26 5.43 1.24
CA GLU A 60 15.17 4.31 1.50
C GLU A 60 14.42 3.06 1.97
N MET A 61 13.47 3.22 2.90
CA MET A 61 12.63 2.12 3.38
C MET A 61 11.82 1.48 2.25
N PHE A 62 11.16 2.29 1.41
CA PHE A 62 10.37 1.79 0.28
C PHE A 62 11.24 1.12 -0.79
N GLU A 63 12.41 1.69 -1.10
CA GLU A 63 13.38 1.10 -2.04
C GLU A 63 13.89 -0.25 -1.55
N TRP A 64 14.16 -0.38 -0.24
CA TRP A 64 14.55 -1.65 0.35
C TRP A 64 13.44 -2.69 0.26
N LEU A 65 12.21 -2.34 0.67
CA LEU A 65 11.06 -3.24 0.61
C LEU A 65 10.72 -3.65 -0.84
N ALA A 66 10.89 -2.76 -1.81
CA ALA A 66 10.59 -3.02 -3.21
C ALA A 66 11.50 -4.10 -3.84
N GLN A 67 12.66 -4.39 -3.23
CA GLN A 67 13.52 -5.51 -3.63
C GLN A 67 12.84 -6.88 -3.45
N HIS A 68 11.82 -6.95 -2.59
CA HIS A 68 11.02 -8.15 -2.35
C HIS A 68 9.77 -8.24 -3.25
N GLY A 69 9.54 -7.26 -4.12
CA GLY A 69 8.43 -7.21 -5.08
C GLY A 69 7.45 -6.05 -4.83
N PRO A 70 6.29 -6.04 -5.53
CA PRO A 70 5.31 -4.97 -5.40
C PRO A 70 4.83 -4.83 -3.96
N ILE A 71 4.79 -3.59 -3.47
CA ILE A 71 4.37 -3.28 -2.10
C ILE A 71 2.87 -2.92 -2.12
N LEU A 72 2.09 -3.65 -1.34
CA LEU A 72 0.71 -3.30 -1.00
C LEU A 72 0.70 -2.57 0.35
N VAL A 73 0.23 -1.31 0.35
CA VAL A 73 0.20 -0.47 1.56
C VAL A 73 -1.23 -0.39 2.09
N GLY A 74 -1.41 -0.55 3.40
CA GLY A 74 -2.72 -0.43 4.04
C GLY A 74 -2.64 0.03 5.51
N PRO A 75 -3.74 0.56 6.08
CA PRO A 75 -3.80 0.85 7.49
C PRO A 75 -3.79 -0.43 8.31
N VAL A 76 -3.12 -0.42 9.45
CA VAL A 76 -3.25 -1.47 10.47
C VAL A 76 -3.79 -0.86 11.76
N SER A 77 -4.89 -1.40 12.27
CA SER A 77 -5.38 -1.05 13.61
C SER A 77 -4.72 -2.00 14.60
N ARG A 78 -3.91 -1.48 15.52
CA ARG A 78 -3.64 -2.23 16.75
C ARG A 78 -4.97 -2.31 17.51
N ASP A 79 -5.54 -3.49 17.58
CA ASP A 79 -6.56 -3.80 18.59
C ASP A 79 -6.00 -3.36 19.95
N ARG A 80 -6.73 -2.46 20.60
CA ARG A 80 -6.45 -1.90 21.92
C ARG A 80 -7.63 -2.22 22.81
#